data_AF-A0A847LA90-F1
#
_entry.id   AF-A0A847LA90-F1
#
_cell.length_a   1.000
_cell.length_b   1.000
_cell.length_c   1.000
_cell.angle_alpha   90.00
_cell.angle_beta   90.00
_cell.angle_gamma   90.00
#
_symmetry.space_group_name_H-M   'P 1'
#
loop_
_entity.id
_entity.type
_entity.pdbx_description
1 polymer ?
#
loop_
_entity_poly.entity_id
_entity_poly.type
_entity_poly.pdbx_seq_one_letter_code
_entity_poly.pdbx_strand_id
1 'polypeptide(L)'
;MEIFLIRAAQLILSLAILVLLHEFGHFAFARLFKVRVDKFYMFFNPKFSLMRAKKINGKWHVKFFAPNVEPNERIKLDSSGNQVMQEDGKTPVMEPVPLADMAMDDWRRYPESTEWGIGWLPLGGYCKIAGMIDESMDKTAMAQPPKPWEYRSRPTWQRLPIIIGGVLVNFLLALAIYSAVLFTWGKEYIPLENAKYGLSFSQQMIDAGFQDGDHIISVDGVKITQ
;
A
#
# COMPACT_ATOMS: atom_id res chain seq x y z
N MET A 1 -19.40 -16.04 18.43
CA MET A 1 -19.11 -14.60 18.30
C MET A 1 -17.60 -14.34 18.28
N GLU A 2 -16.84 -14.96 19.19
CA GLU A 2 -15.36 -14.88 19.23
C GLU A 2 -14.65 -15.26 17.91
N ILE A 3 -14.99 -16.40 17.29
CA ILE A 3 -14.35 -16.85 16.04
C ILE A 3 -14.57 -15.85 14.90
N PHE A 4 -15.75 -15.23 14.85
CA PHE A 4 -16.06 -14.22 13.85
C PHE A 4 -15.21 -12.96 14.06
N LEU A 5 -15.10 -12.47 15.30
CA LEU A 5 -14.27 -11.31 15.64
C LEU A 5 -12.79 -11.55 15.34
N ILE A 6 -12.27 -12.74 15.68
CA ILE A 6 -10.89 -13.11 15.40
C ILE A 6 -10.63 -13.14 13.89
N ARG A 7 -11.51 -13.77 13.10
CA ARG A 7 -11.36 -13.82 11.63
C ARG A 7 -11.48 -12.43 10.99
N ALA A 8 -12.39 -11.60 11.49
CA ALA A 8 -12.53 -10.21 11.04
C ALA A 8 -11.27 -9.39 11.36
N ALA A 9 -10.72 -9.54 12.57
CA ALA A 9 -9.48 -8.89 12.97
C ALA A 9 -8.28 -9.36 12.14
N GLN A 10 -8.18 -10.68 11.87
CA GLN A 10 -7.16 -11.25 10.98
C GLN A 10 -7.27 -10.69 9.56
N LEU A 11 -8.49 -10.56 9.02
CA LEU A 11 -8.71 -9.97 7.71
C LEU A 11 -8.25 -8.50 7.67
N ILE A 12 -8.67 -7.69 8.65
CA ILE A 12 -8.27 -6.28 8.74
C ILE A 12 -6.75 -6.16 8.88
N LEU A 13 -6.13 -7.00 9.71
CA LEU A 13 -4.68 -7.02 9.90
C LEU A 13 -3.94 -7.41 8.61
N SER A 14 -4.42 -8.44 7.91
CA SER A 14 -3.83 -8.88 6.64
C SER A 14 -3.91 -7.79 5.56
N LEU A 15 -5.07 -7.13 5.43
CA LEU A 15 -5.27 -6.02 4.51
C LEU A 15 -4.38 -4.83 4.87
N ALA A 16 -4.27 -4.50 6.16
CA ALA A 16 -3.39 -3.45 6.65
C ALA A 16 -1.92 -3.67 6.26
N ILE A 17 -1.41 -4.90 6.47
CA ILE A 17 -0.03 -5.24 6.12
C ILE A 17 0.17 -5.17 4.59
N LEU A 18 -0.76 -5.70 3.81
CA LEU A 18 -0.70 -5.67 2.36
C LEU A 18 -0.65 -4.24 1.82
N VAL A 19 -1.54 -3.37 2.31
CA VAL A 19 -1.60 -1.96 1.90
C VAL A 19 -0.33 -1.22 2.36
N LEU A 20 0.13 -1.45 3.59
CA LEU A 20 1.35 -0.82 4.10
C LEU A 20 2.55 -1.15 3.21
N LEU A 21 2.73 -2.42 2.85
CA LEU A 21 3.81 -2.85 1.97
C LEU A 21 3.63 -2.31 0.54
N HIS A 22 2.40 -2.22 0.05
CA HIS A 22 2.08 -1.61 -1.24
C HIS A 22 2.50 -0.14 -1.29
N GLU A 23 2.04 0.67 -0.34
CA GLU A 23 2.40 2.09 -0.25
C GLU A 23 3.90 2.27 -0.03
N PHE A 24 4.51 1.38 0.77
CA PHE A 24 5.95 1.36 0.99
C PHE A 24 6.72 1.08 -0.31
N GLY A 25 6.20 0.27 -1.22
CA GLY A 25 6.79 0.06 -2.54
C GLY A 25 6.90 1.36 -3.32
N HIS A 26 5.81 2.12 -3.45
CA HIS A 26 5.85 3.45 -4.08
C HIS A 26 6.85 4.39 -3.40
N PHE A 27 6.85 4.41 -2.06
CA PHE A 27 7.77 5.23 -1.27
C PHE A 27 9.24 4.85 -1.49
N ALA A 28 9.57 3.55 -1.48
CA ALA A 28 10.92 3.03 -1.64
C ALA A 28 11.49 3.39 -3.01
N PHE A 29 10.72 3.18 -4.08
CA PHE A 29 11.14 3.57 -5.42
C PHE A 29 11.23 5.10 -5.59
N ALA A 30 10.29 5.87 -5.02
CA ALA A 30 10.38 7.33 -5.04
C ALA A 30 11.67 7.82 -4.37
N ARG A 31 12.02 7.26 -3.21
CA ARG A 31 13.28 7.56 -2.50
C ARG A 31 14.51 7.11 -3.28
N LEU A 32 14.46 5.95 -3.94
CA LEU A 32 15.55 5.45 -4.78
C LEU A 32 15.89 6.41 -5.93
N PHE A 33 14.89 7.01 -6.57
CA PHE A 33 15.08 7.99 -7.65
C PHE A 33 15.17 9.45 -7.18
N LYS A 34 15.39 9.67 -5.87
CA LYS A 34 15.51 11.01 -5.27
C LYS A 34 14.30 11.90 -5.60
N VAL A 35 13.11 11.30 -5.63
CA VAL A 35 11.83 12.01 -5.73
C VAL A 35 11.30 12.22 -4.31
N ARG A 36 10.79 13.42 -4.01
CA ARG A 36 10.23 13.71 -2.68
C ARG A 36 8.85 13.09 -2.53
N VAL A 37 8.57 12.61 -1.32
CA VAL A 37 7.26 12.14 -0.91
C VAL A 37 6.76 13.09 0.17
N ASP A 38 5.64 13.75 -0.12
CA ASP A 38 5.07 14.81 0.71
C ASP A 38 4.30 14.20 1.88
N LYS A 39 3.46 13.18 1.60
CA LYS A 39 2.66 12.46 2.60
C LYS A 39 2.76 10.96 2.41
N PHE A 40 2.92 10.24 3.51
CA PHE A 40 2.82 8.79 3.60
C PHE A 40 1.80 8.45 4.68
N TYR A 41 0.62 8.00 4.28
CA TYR A 41 -0.47 7.68 5.18
C TYR A 41 -0.81 6.19 5.12
N MET A 42 -0.76 5.57 6.28
CA MET A 42 -1.36 4.26 6.52
C MET A 42 -2.82 4.49 6.85
N PHE A 43 -3.77 3.95 6.08
CA PHE A 43 -5.21 4.16 6.26
C PHE A 43 -5.74 5.53 5.81
N PHE A 44 -6.98 5.54 5.35
CA PHE A 44 -7.64 6.75 4.86
C PHE A 44 -8.05 7.66 6.03
N ASN A 45 -7.92 8.97 5.81
CA ASN A 45 -8.22 10.03 6.77
C ASN A 45 -9.13 11.13 6.16
N PRO A 46 -10.41 10.85 5.89
CA PRO A 46 -11.30 11.79 5.19
C PRO A 46 -11.57 13.10 5.94
N LYS A 47 -11.43 13.15 7.27
CA LYS A 47 -11.66 14.35 8.09
C LYS A 47 -10.52 14.65 9.04
N PHE A 48 -10.07 13.64 9.76
CA PHE A 48 -8.96 13.74 10.71
C PHE A 48 -8.08 12.49 10.63
N SER A 49 -6.83 12.68 11.02
CA SER A 49 -5.83 11.62 11.19
C SER A 49 -5.76 11.23 12.66
N LEU A 50 -5.63 9.94 12.96
CA LEU A 50 -5.44 9.47 14.34
C LEU A 50 -4.10 9.97 14.88
N MET A 51 -3.07 9.82 14.06
CA MET A 51 -1.71 10.24 14.40
C MET A 51 -1.06 10.80 13.15
N ARG A 52 -0.34 11.91 13.33
CA ARG A 52 0.55 12.48 12.33
C ARG A 52 1.91 12.71 12.96
N ALA A 53 2.96 12.24 12.32
CA ALA A 53 4.34 12.43 12.71
C ALA A 53 5.09 13.12 11.56
N LYS A 54 5.77 14.23 11.86
CA LYS A 54 6.66 14.89 10.91
C LYS A 54 7.99 15.21 11.57
N LYS A 55 9.07 15.10 10.81
CA LYS A 55 10.42 15.41 11.29
C LYS A 55 10.75 16.87 10.97
N ILE A 56 10.87 17.69 12.00
CA ILE A 56 11.17 19.13 11.92
C ILE A 56 12.53 19.37 12.58
N ASN A 57 13.51 19.93 11.86
CA ASN A 57 14.86 20.23 12.38
C ASN A 57 15.50 19.07 13.17
N GLY A 58 15.31 17.83 12.71
CA GLY A 58 15.85 16.63 13.37
C GLY A 58 14.99 16.05 14.49
N LYS A 59 14.00 16.77 15.00
CA LYS A 59 13.06 16.31 16.05
C LYS A 59 11.76 15.79 15.45
N TRP A 60 11.19 14.75 16.07
CA TRP A 60 9.89 14.22 15.67
C TRP A 60 8.78 14.99 16.38
N HIS A 61 7.90 15.61 15.60
CA HIS A 61 6.69 16.25 16.09
C HIS A 61 5.50 15.35 15.78
N VAL A 62 4.95 14.75 16.82
CA VAL A 62 3.76 13.90 16.74
C VAL A 62 2.56 14.72 17.20
N LYS A 63 1.50 14.76 16.39
CA LYS A 63 0.21 15.33 16.74
C LYS A 63 -0.85 14.25 16.60
N PHE A 64 -1.65 14.08 17.64
CA PHE A 64 -2.81 13.18 17.64
C PHE A 64 -4.06 13.96 17.22
N PHE A 65 -5.00 13.29 16.54
CA PHE A 65 -6.29 13.86 16.11
C PHE A 65 -6.19 15.16 15.30
N ALA A 66 -5.23 15.24 14.37
CA ALA A 66 -5.06 16.42 13.54
C ALA A 66 -6.04 16.44 12.35
N PRO A 67 -6.67 17.58 12.03
CA PRO A 67 -7.50 17.72 10.84
C PRO A 67 -6.65 17.49 9.59
N ASN A 68 -7.24 16.86 8.57
CA ASN A 68 -6.57 16.67 7.29
C ASN A 68 -6.49 18.02 6.57
N VAL A 69 -5.27 18.49 6.29
CA VAL A 69 -5.08 19.72 5.52
C VAL A 69 -4.03 19.50 4.44
N GLU A 70 -4.28 20.05 3.26
CA GLU A 70 -3.35 20.08 2.15
C GLU A 70 -2.07 20.82 2.55
N PRO A 71 -0.87 20.31 2.18
CA PRO A 71 0.40 20.90 2.60
C PRO A 71 0.82 22.10 1.75
N ASN A 72 0.37 22.18 0.49
CA ASN A 72 0.88 23.14 -0.50
C ASN A 72 -0.09 24.31 -0.77
N GLU A 73 -1.33 24.21 -0.30
CA GLU A 73 -2.39 25.16 -0.59
C GLU A 73 -3.12 25.59 0.69
N ARG A 74 -3.47 26.87 0.75
CA ARG A 74 -4.37 27.42 1.78
C ARG A 74 -5.56 28.06 1.09
N ILE A 75 -6.71 28.06 1.76
CA ILE A 75 -7.83 28.90 1.35
C ILE A 75 -7.37 30.36 1.40
N LYS A 76 -7.51 31.10 0.30
CA LYS A 76 -7.26 32.54 0.25
C LYS A 76 -8.27 33.22 1.17
N LEU A 77 -7.77 33.88 2.19
CA LEU A 77 -8.57 34.71 3.07
C LEU A 77 -8.48 36.15 2.58
N ASP A 78 -9.61 36.85 2.52
CA ASP A 78 -9.62 38.29 2.28
C ASP A 78 -8.97 39.04 3.48
N SER A 79 -8.75 40.34 3.34
CA SER A 79 -8.20 41.19 4.40
C SER A 79 -9.07 41.24 5.67
N SER A 80 -10.24 40.61 5.67
CA SER A 80 -11.21 40.53 6.78
C SER A 80 -11.35 39.12 7.36
N GLY A 81 -10.57 38.14 6.88
CA GLY A 81 -10.55 36.76 7.38
C GLY A 81 -11.65 35.86 6.83
N ASN A 82 -12.38 36.27 5.78
CA ASN A 82 -13.35 35.42 5.11
C ASN A 82 -12.74 34.69 3.91
N GLN A 83 -13.27 33.51 3.61
CA GLN A 83 -12.81 32.68 2.49
C GLN A 83 -13.19 33.36 1.17
N VAL A 84 -12.20 33.66 0.32
CA VAL A 84 -12.45 34.13 -1.04
C VAL A 84 -12.93 32.94 -1.86
N MET A 85 -14.18 32.97 -2.31
CA MET A 85 -14.77 31.92 -3.15
C MET A 85 -14.45 32.19 -4.63
N GLN A 86 -14.30 31.12 -5.42
CA GLN A 86 -14.20 31.20 -6.88
C GLN A 86 -15.53 31.71 -7.47
N GLU A 87 -15.54 32.13 -8.75
CA GLU A 87 -16.72 32.69 -9.45
C GLU A 87 -17.98 31.78 -9.40
N ASP A 88 -17.83 30.48 -9.13
CA ASP A 88 -18.93 29.50 -8.96
C ASP A 88 -19.57 29.50 -7.55
N GLY A 89 -19.06 30.32 -6.61
CA GLY A 89 -19.63 30.50 -5.26
C GLY A 89 -19.59 29.28 -4.34
N LYS A 90 -19.01 28.15 -4.76
CA LYS A 90 -18.97 26.88 -4.02
C LYS A 90 -17.57 26.43 -3.60
N THR A 91 -16.53 26.83 -4.33
CA THR A 91 -15.14 26.42 -4.07
C THR A 91 -14.32 27.59 -3.54
N PRO A 92 -13.62 27.46 -2.40
CA PRO A 92 -12.67 28.47 -1.97
C PRO A 92 -11.49 28.57 -2.94
N VAL A 93 -11.05 29.79 -3.25
CA VAL A 93 -9.83 30.06 -4.03
C VAL A 93 -8.63 29.58 -3.22
N MET A 94 -7.88 28.63 -3.78
CA MET A 94 -6.67 28.10 -3.15
C MET A 94 -5.46 28.94 -3.56
N GLU A 95 -4.69 29.44 -2.59
CA GLU A 95 -3.41 30.10 -2.81
C GLU A 95 -2.25 29.21 -2.35
N PRO A 96 -1.12 29.21 -3.10
CA PRO A 96 0.08 28.52 -2.66
C PRO A 96 0.55 29.14 -1.34
N VAL A 97 0.85 28.29 -0.38
CA VAL A 97 1.26 28.72 0.95
C VAL A 97 2.62 29.44 0.90
N PRO A 98 2.72 30.72 1.30
CA PRO A 98 4.01 31.39 1.46
C PRO A 98 4.72 30.83 2.70
N LEU A 99 5.63 29.87 2.47
CA LEU A 99 6.38 29.16 3.52
C LEU A 99 7.21 30.09 4.43
N ALA A 100 7.53 31.30 3.96
CA ALA A 100 8.34 32.29 4.67
C ALA A 100 7.60 32.96 5.82
N ASP A 101 6.27 33.10 5.72
CA ASP A 101 5.46 33.84 6.69
C ASP A 101 4.92 32.95 7.83
N MET A 102 5.24 31.66 7.78
CA MET A 102 4.73 30.68 8.73
C MET A 102 5.60 30.56 9.98
N ALA A 103 4.94 30.28 11.11
CA ALA A 103 5.62 29.99 12.37
C ALA A 103 6.72 28.93 12.19
N MET A 104 7.83 29.08 12.90
CA MET A 104 8.98 28.18 12.77
C MET A 104 8.68 26.73 13.16
N ASP A 105 7.66 26.54 14.01
CA ASP A 105 7.12 25.24 14.45
C ASP A 105 6.03 24.69 13.52
N ASP A 106 5.63 25.44 12.48
CA ASP A 106 4.66 24.96 11.51
C ASP A 106 5.30 23.89 10.62
N TRP A 107 4.67 22.72 10.64
CA TRP A 107 5.07 21.53 9.91
C TRP A 107 5.03 21.75 8.38
N ARG A 108 4.23 22.70 7.87
CA ARG A 108 4.17 23.03 6.44
C ARG A 108 5.45 23.70 5.93
N ARG A 109 6.21 24.36 6.82
CA ARG A 109 7.46 25.05 6.50
C ARG A 109 8.60 24.12 6.04
N TYR A 110 8.46 22.81 6.27
CA TYR A 110 9.45 21.78 5.96
C TYR A 110 8.96 20.81 4.87
N PRO A 111 8.77 21.24 3.61
CA PRO A 111 8.26 20.40 2.51
C PRO A 111 9.22 19.27 2.11
N GLU A 112 10.49 19.35 2.49
CA GLU A 112 11.49 18.30 2.26
C GLU A 112 11.32 17.07 3.15
N SER A 113 10.61 17.19 4.27
CA SER A 113 10.36 16.08 5.19
C SER A 113 9.02 15.42 4.91
N THR A 114 9.02 14.09 4.87
CA THR A 114 7.80 13.30 4.65
C THR A 114 6.91 13.36 5.88
N GLU A 115 5.65 13.68 5.67
CA GLU A 115 4.61 13.59 6.69
C GLU A 115 4.13 12.14 6.79
N TRP A 116 4.31 11.52 7.96
CA TRP A 116 3.81 10.18 8.25
C TRP A 116 2.47 10.30 8.96
N GLY A 117 1.49 9.51 8.55
CA GLY A 117 0.17 9.56 9.15
C GLY A 117 -0.47 8.19 9.30
N ILE A 118 -1.37 8.08 10.27
CA ILE A 118 -2.26 6.94 10.45
C ILE A 118 -3.70 7.46 10.39
N GLY A 119 -4.45 7.03 9.38
CA GLY A 119 -5.88 7.22 9.24
C GLY A 119 -6.68 6.27 10.13
N TRP A 120 -7.95 6.56 10.32
CA TRP A 120 -8.84 5.72 11.14
C TRP A 120 -9.59 4.68 10.31
N LEU A 121 -9.63 4.83 8.98
CA LEU A 121 -10.36 3.94 8.09
C LEU A 121 -9.40 2.93 7.44
N PRO A 122 -9.46 1.63 7.81
CA PRO A 122 -8.50 0.62 7.38
C PRO A 122 -8.57 0.23 5.89
N LEU A 123 -9.42 0.90 5.11
CA LEU A 123 -9.70 0.61 3.71
C LEU A 123 -8.72 1.33 2.76
N GLY A 124 -7.42 1.05 2.92
CA GLY A 124 -6.37 1.54 2.01
C GLY A 124 -5.35 2.44 2.69
N GLY A 125 -4.69 3.28 1.91
CA GLY A 125 -3.58 4.13 2.29
C GLY A 125 -3.22 5.01 1.10
N TYR A 126 -2.31 5.96 1.29
CA TYR A 126 -1.83 6.74 0.15
C TYR A 126 -0.42 7.28 0.39
N CYS A 127 0.36 7.27 -0.70
CA CYS A 127 1.67 7.87 -0.80
C CYS A 127 1.61 9.07 -1.77
N LYS A 128 1.51 10.29 -1.24
CA LYS A 128 1.49 11.52 -2.03
C LYS A 128 2.91 11.88 -2.48
N ILE A 129 3.22 11.59 -3.74
CA ILE A 129 4.52 11.86 -4.36
C ILE A 129 4.55 13.28 -4.92
N ALA A 130 5.62 14.04 -4.63
CA ALA A 130 5.76 15.41 -5.07
C ALA A 130 5.75 15.53 -6.60
N GLY A 131 4.81 16.32 -7.14
CA GLY A 131 4.66 16.56 -8.56
C GLY A 131 3.96 15.44 -9.34
N MET A 132 3.46 14.38 -8.70
CA MET A 132 2.51 13.48 -9.35
C MET A 132 1.17 14.21 -9.49
N ILE A 133 0.61 14.24 -10.70
CA ILE A 133 -0.69 14.87 -10.95
C ILE A 133 -1.74 13.99 -10.30
N ASP A 134 -2.29 14.46 -9.19
CA ASP A 134 -3.40 13.82 -8.50
C ASP A 134 -4.70 14.52 -8.95
N GLU A 135 -5.78 13.75 -9.07
CA GLU A 135 -7.06 14.12 -9.69
C GLU A 135 -7.77 15.32 -9.00
N SER A 136 -7.25 15.77 -7.86
CA SER A 136 -7.73 16.90 -7.06
C SER A 136 -6.89 18.18 -7.16
N MET A 137 -5.80 18.18 -7.94
CA MET A 137 -4.91 19.35 -8.04
C MET A 137 -5.44 20.36 -9.08
N ASP A 138 -5.84 21.53 -8.60
CA ASP A 138 -6.29 22.65 -9.42
C ASP A 138 -5.12 23.21 -10.27
N LYS A 139 -5.45 23.75 -11.45
CA LYS A 139 -4.52 24.10 -12.55
C LYS A 139 -3.39 25.09 -12.18
N THR A 140 -3.42 25.68 -10.98
CA THR A 140 -2.48 26.70 -10.50
C THR A 140 -1.09 26.13 -10.18
N ALA A 141 -1.00 24.89 -9.66
CA ALA A 141 0.27 24.20 -9.45
C ALA A 141 0.97 23.80 -10.76
N MET A 142 0.26 23.83 -11.90
CA MET A 142 0.84 23.57 -13.22
C MET A 142 1.59 24.75 -13.82
N ALA A 143 1.42 25.97 -13.28
CA ALA A 143 2.03 27.18 -13.81
C ALA A 143 3.51 27.34 -13.42
N GLN A 144 3.99 26.61 -12.40
CA GLN A 144 5.39 26.68 -11.99
C GLN A 144 6.26 25.69 -12.78
N PRO A 145 7.51 26.07 -13.12
CA PRO A 145 8.43 25.17 -13.80
C PRO A 145 8.71 23.93 -12.94
N PRO A 146 8.83 22.73 -13.54
CA PRO A 146 9.01 21.49 -12.82
C PRO A 146 10.29 21.53 -11.99
N LYS A 147 10.19 21.34 -10.68
CA LYS A 147 11.35 21.40 -9.79
C LYS A 147 12.15 20.10 -9.86
N PRO A 148 13.50 20.11 -9.68
CA PRO A 148 14.36 18.92 -9.87
C PRO A 148 14.07 17.71 -8.97
N TRP A 149 13.29 17.90 -7.91
CA TRP A 149 12.90 16.88 -6.93
C TRP A 149 11.45 16.39 -7.13
N GLU A 150 10.75 16.94 -8.12
CA GLU A 150 9.40 16.53 -8.51
C GLU A 150 9.47 15.37 -9.49
N TYR A 151 8.46 14.51 -9.41
CA TYR A 151 8.22 13.41 -10.33
C TYR A 151 8.24 13.86 -11.80
N ARG A 152 7.70 15.07 -12.10
CA ARG A 152 7.66 15.67 -13.45
C ARG A 152 9.02 16.03 -14.04
N SER A 153 10.07 16.11 -13.23
CA SER A 153 11.43 16.41 -13.69
C SER A 153 12.23 15.15 -14.05
N ARG A 154 11.78 13.97 -13.60
CA ARG A 154 12.50 12.70 -13.83
C ARG A 154 12.17 12.11 -15.20
N PRO A 155 13.10 11.40 -15.86
CA PRO A 155 12.81 10.69 -17.11
C PRO A 155 11.80 9.56 -16.89
N THR A 156 11.01 9.25 -17.93
CA THR A 156 9.87 8.32 -17.84
C THR A 156 10.23 6.92 -17.34
N TRP A 157 11.43 6.43 -17.65
CA TRP A 157 11.89 5.13 -17.17
C TRP A 157 12.14 5.10 -15.65
N GLN A 158 12.44 6.24 -15.01
CA GLN A 158 12.54 6.34 -13.54
C GLN A 158 11.17 6.46 -12.89
N ARG A 159 10.21 7.03 -13.62
CA ARG A 159 8.82 7.16 -13.17
C ARG A 159 8.11 5.81 -13.12
N LEU A 160 8.35 4.96 -14.12
CA LEU A 160 7.65 3.68 -14.23
C LEU A 160 7.78 2.82 -12.97
N PRO A 161 8.98 2.53 -12.41
CA PRO A 161 9.12 1.78 -11.15
C PRO A 161 8.46 2.45 -9.95
N ILE A 162 8.31 3.77 -9.94
CA ILE A 162 7.62 4.49 -8.86
C ILE A 162 6.12 4.19 -8.91
N ILE A 163 5.52 4.16 -10.11
CA ILE A 163 4.10 3.83 -10.30
C ILE A 163 3.85 2.33 -10.08
N ILE A 164 4.70 1.44 -10.58
CA ILE A 164 4.47 -0.01 -10.42
C ILE A 164 5.00 -0.53 -9.08
N GLY A 165 5.71 0.30 -8.32
CA GLY A 165 6.46 -0.09 -7.14
C GLY A 165 5.62 -0.81 -6.09
N GLY A 166 4.40 -0.33 -5.83
CA GLY A 166 3.49 -0.99 -4.90
C GLY A 166 3.03 -2.37 -5.36
N VAL A 167 2.68 -2.51 -6.64
CA VAL A 167 2.30 -3.80 -7.22
C VAL A 167 3.48 -4.78 -7.23
N LEU A 168 4.68 -4.29 -7.55
CA LEU A 168 5.90 -5.10 -7.59
C LEU A 168 6.28 -5.62 -6.20
N VAL A 169 6.19 -4.79 -5.15
CA VAL A 169 6.42 -5.25 -3.77
C VAL A 169 5.37 -6.27 -3.35
N ASN A 170 4.10 -6.07 -3.69
CA ASN A 170 3.06 -7.06 -3.39
C ASN A 170 3.29 -8.38 -4.13
N PHE A 171 3.74 -8.34 -5.37
CA PHE A 171 4.08 -9.54 -6.15
C PHE A 171 5.25 -10.30 -5.51
N LEU A 172 6.32 -9.58 -5.12
CA LEU A 172 7.46 -10.18 -4.42
C LEU A 172 7.06 -10.75 -3.05
N LEU A 173 6.19 -10.05 -2.32
CA LEU A 173 5.63 -10.53 -1.06
C LEU A 173 4.83 -11.82 -1.27
N ALA A 174 3.97 -11.87 -2.29
CA ALA A 174 3.20 -13.05 -2.62
C ALA A 174 4.12 -14.24 -2.93
N LEU A 175 5.15 -14.02 -3.76
CA LEU A 175 6.15 -15.05 -4.06
C LEU A 175 6.83 -15.55 -2.78
N ALA A 176 7.27 -14.66 -1.90
CA ALA A 176 7.89 -15.03 -0.63
C ALA A 176 6.94 -15.84 0.28
N ILE A 177 5.67 -15.41 0.41
CA ILE A 177 4.66 -16.12 1.20
C ILE A 177 4.40 -17.52 0.63
N TYR A 178 4.16 -17.63 -0.68
CA TYR A 178 3.89 -18.93 -1.32
C TYR A 178 5.10 -19.85 -1.25
N SER A 179 6.32 -19.34 -1.47
CA SER A 179 7.55 -20.11 -1.30
C SER A 179 7.71 -20.61 0.14
N ALA A 180 7.46 -19.77 1.14
CA ALA A 180 7.52 -20.19 2.54
C ALA A 180 6.48 -21.27 2.86
N VAL A 181 5.23 -21.09 2.39
CA VAL A 181 4.15 -22.06 2.62
C VAL A 181 4.48 -23.41 1.98
N LEU A 182 4.98 -23.42 0.75
CA LEU A 182 5.40 -24.65 0.08
C LEU A 182 6.59 -25.30 0.79
N PHE A 183 7.52 -24.52 1.33
CA PHE A 183 8.69 -25.05 2.03
C PHE A 183 8.35 -25.67 3.39
N THR A 184 7.38 -25.11 4.13
CA THR A 184 7.03 -25.59 5.49
C THR A 184 5.84 -26.53 5.54
N TRP A 185 4.88 -26.40 4.61
CA TRP A 185 3.64 -27.19 4.57
C TRP A 185 3.40 -27.89 3.24
N GLY A 186 4.28 -27.73 2.25
CA GLY A 186 4.20 -28.50 1.01
C GLY A 186 4.36 -29.98 1.30
N LYS A 187 3.40 -30.78 0.85
CA LYS A 187 3.54 -32.24 0.85
C LYS A 187 4.26 -32.66 -0.43
N GLU A 188 5.33 -33.43 -0.27
CA GLU A 188 6.10 -33.97 -1.40
C GLU A 188 5.39 -35.12 -2.14
N TYR A 189 4.30 -35.65 -1.57
CA TYR A 189 3.55 -36.76 -2.12
C TYR A 189 2.05 -36.43 -2.22
N ILE A 190 1.40 -36.94 -3.27
CA ILE A 190 -0.05 -36.92 -3.41
C ILE A 190 -0.58 -38.12 -2.62
N PRO A 191 -1.40 -37.91 -1.57
CA PRO A 191 -2.02 -39.02 -0.84
C PRO A 191 -2.75 -39.94 -1.81
N LEU A 192 -2.56 -41.26 -1.69
CA LEU A 192 -3.28 -42.21 -2.55
C LEU A 192 -4.81 -42.06 -2.43
N GLU A 193 -5.28 -41.58 -1.28
CA GLU A 193 -6.69 -41.23 -1.05
C GLU A 193 -7.22 -40.16 -2.02
N ASN A 194 -6.36 -39.26 -2.50
CA ASN A 194 -6.71 -38.17 -3.42
C ASN A 194 -6.52 -38.55 -4.89
N ALA A 195 -6.07 -39.77 -5.20
CA ALA A 195 -5.90 -40.26 -6.57
C ALA A 195 -7.28 -40.57 -7.18
N LYS A 196 -8.00 -39.54 -7.63
CA LYS A 196 -9.37 -39.62 -8.17
C LYS A 196 -9.55 -40.66 -9.29
N TYR A 197 -8.50 -40.89 -10.08
CA TYR A 197 -8.51 -41.79 -11.22
C TYR A 197 -7.80 -43.12 -10.93
N GLY A 198 -7.49 -43.42 -9.67
CA GLY A 198 -6.75 -44.62 -9.27
C GLY A 198 -5.28 -44.60 -9.70
N LEU A 199 -4.63 -45.77 -9.62
CA LEU A 199 -3.25 -45.97 -10.06
C LEU A 199 -3.19 -46.46 -11.50
N SER A 200 -2.13 -46.08 -12.23
CA SER A 200 -1.77 -46.75 -13.49
C SER A 200 -0.68 -47.76 -13.23
N PHE A 201 -0.88 -48.97 -13.73
CA PHE A 201 -0.04 -50.12 -13.50
C PHE A 201 0.83 -50.42 -14.72
N SER A 202 2.02 -50.96 -14.46
CA SER A 202 2.89 -51.49 -15.52
C SER A 202 2.30 -52.78 -16.11
N GLN A 203 2.73 -53.15 -17.32
CA GLN A 203 2.23 -54.36 -18.00
C GLN A 203 2.38 -55.62 -17.13
N GLN A 204 3.48 -55.73 -16.38
CA GLN A 204 3.75 -56.86 -15.48
C GLN A 204 2.70 -56.98 -14.36
N MET A 205 2.21 -55.85 -13.86
CA MET A 205 1.17 -55.80 -12.83
C MET A 205 -0.21 -56.09 -13.43
N ILE A 206 -0.47 -55.64 -14.65
CA ILE A 206 -1.70 -55.98 -15.38
C ILE A 206 -1.79 -57.49 -15.61
N ASP A 207 -0.69 -58.12 -16.00
CA ASP A 207 -0.61 -59.57 -16.19
C ASP A 207 -0.80 -60.34 -14.86
N ALA A 208 -0.46 -59.71 -13.73
CA ALA A 208 -0.72 -60.22 -12.38
C ALA A 208 -2.17 -60.00 -11.89
N GLY A 209 -3.02 -59.33 -12.68
CA GLY A 209 -4.45 -59.14 -12.44
C GLY A 209 -4.85 -57.76 -11.94
N PHE A 210 -3.93 -56.80 -11.85
CA PHE A 210 -4.25 -55.40 -11.52
C PHE A 210 -4.86 -54.68 -12.72
N GLN A 211 -5.74 -53.70 -12.47
CA GLN A 211 -6.33 -52.88 -13.52
C GLN A 211 -6.02 -51.40 -13.30
N ASP A 212 -5.76 -50.70 -14.40
CA ASP A 212 -5.64 -49.24 -14.37
C ASP A 212 -6.92 -48.64 -13.77
N GLY A 213 -6.75 -47.78 -12.77
CA GLY A 213 -7.85 -47.22 -12.00
C GLY A 213 -8.12 -47.91 -10.68
N ASP A 214 -7.42 -49.00 -10.34
CA ASP A 214 -7.55 -49.62 -9.03
C ASP A 214 -7.04 -48.68 -7.91
N HIS A 215 -7.78 -48.68 -6.79
CA HIS A 215 -7.43 -47.99 -5.56
C HIS A 215 -6.93 -49.00 -4.53
N ILE A 216 -5.67 -48.90 -4.13
CA ILE A 216 -5.10 -49.78 -3.11
C ILE A 216 -5.58 -49.32 -1.73
N ILE A 217 -6.40 -50.15 -1.07
CA ILE A 217 -6.98 -49.85 0.25
C ILE A 217 -6.07 -50.32 1.39
N SER A 218 -5.41 -51.47 1.21
CA SER A 218 -4.47 -52.04 2.19
C SER A 218 -3.47 -53.00 1.53
N VAL A 219 -2.27 -53.09 2.09
CA VAL A 219 -1.24 -54.08 1.73
C VAL A 219 -0.88 -54.85 3.01
N ASP A 220 -0.87 -56.19 2.93
CA ASP A 220 -0.57 -57.08 4.06
C ASP A 220 -1.40 -56.81 5.33
N GLY A 221 -2.67 -56.42 5.15
CA GLY A 221 -3.60 -56.11 6.24
C GLY A 221 -3.39 -54.73 6.89
N VAL A 222 -2.39 -53.96 6.47
CA VAL A 222 -2.16 -52.58 6.90
C VAL A 222 -2.84 -51.62 5.93
N LYS A 223 -3.73 -50.75 6.42
CA LYS A 223 -4.35 -49.71 5.59
C LYS A 223 -3.31 -48.71 5.11
N ILE A 224 -3.35 -48.37 3.82
CA ILE A 224 -2.53 -47.30 3.26
C ILE A 224 -3.26 -45.99 3.54
N THR A 225 -2.74 -45.19 4.48
CA THR A 225 -3.31 -43.89 4.89
C THR A 225 -2.33 -42.74 4.61
N GLN A 226 -1.37 -42.95 3.70
CA GLN A 226 -0.44 -41.90 3.26
C GLN A 226 -0.94 -41.24 1.98
#